data_AF-A0A6I1VV53-F1
#
_entry.id   AF-A0A6I1VV53-F1
#
_cell.length_a   1.000
_cell.length_b   1.000
_cell.length_c   1.000
_cell.angle_alpha   90.00
_cell.angle_beta   90.00
_cell.angle_gamma   90.00
#
_symmetry.space_group_name_H-M   'P 1'
#
loop_
_entity.id
_entity.type
_entity.pdbx_description
1 polymer ?
#
loop_
_entity_poly.entity_id
_entity_poly.type
_entity_poly.pdbx_seq_one_letter_code
_entity_poly.pdbx_strand_id
1 'polypeptide(L)'
;VMDIGIILGALLAAGLAGRFAPSLKIPARSLFAAVIGGLLLGYGSRLAYGCNIGAYFSGIASGSLHGWVWLVAAFLGNSVGVRLRPFFFVGERPQVALSGC
;
A
#
# COMPACT_ATOMS: atom_id res chain seq x y z
N VAL A 1 -4.63 -16.54 -8.33
CA VAL A 1 -3.96 -17.49 -7.39
C VAL A 1 -3.02 -16.75 -6.44
N MET A 2 -2.16 -15.86 -6.93
CA MET A 2 -1.22 -15.09 -6.10
C MET A 2 -1.92 -14.22 -5.02
N ASP A 3 -3.01 -13.53 -5.36
CA ASP A 3 -3.72 -12.67 -4.41
C ASP A 3 -4.33 -13.45 -3.24
N ILE A 4 -4.91 -14.62 -3.52
CA ILE A 4 -5.45 -15.52 -2.49
C ILE A 4 -4.34 -15.98 -1.55
N GLY A 5 -3.16 -16.30 -2.10
CA GLY A 5 -1.98 -16.64 -1.31
C GLY A 5 -1.51 -15.49 -0.41
N ILE A 6 -1.49 -14.26 -0.93
CA ILE A 6 -1.14 -13.06 -0.15
C ILE A 6 -2.16 -12.82 0.97
N ILE A 7 -3.46 -12.93 0.67
CA ILE A 7 -4.54 -12.75 1.65
C ILE A 7 -4.44 -13.80 2.76
N LEU A 8 -4.35 -15.09 2.40
CA LEU A 8 -4.25 -16.18 3.37
C LEU A 8 -2.95 -16.08 4.19
N GLY A 9 -1.82 -15.77 3.56
CA GLY A 9 -0.55 -15.59 4.24
C GLY A 9 -0.57 -14.42 5.23
N ALA A 10 -1.15 -13.28 4.85
CA ALA A 10 -1.31 -12.12 5.72
C ALA A 10 -2.22 -12.43 6.91
N LEU A 11 -3.33 -13.15 6.69
CA LEU A 11 -4.25 -13.58 7.75
C LEU A 11 -3.58 -14.55 8.73
N LEU A 12 -2.83 -15.54 8.23
CA LEU A 12 -2.10 -16.50 9.06
C LEU A 12 -1.02 -15.79 9.89
N ALA A 13 -0.24 -14.90 9.28
CA ALA A 13 0.79 -14.13 9.98
C ALA A 13 0.18 -13.23 11.06
N ALA A 14 -0.92 -12.53 10.76
CA ALA A 14 -1.63 -11.70 11.73
C ALA A 14 -2.24 -12.52 12.87
N GLY A 15 -2.75 -13.72 12.58
CA GLY A 15 -3.29 -14.67 13.56
C GLY A 15 -2.21 -15.20 14.50
N LEU A 16 -1.07 -15.64 13.96
CA LEU A 16 0.08 -16.09 14.75
C LEU A 16 0.70 -14.97 15.60
N ALA A 17 0.68 -13.74 15.10
CA ALA A 17 1.15 -12.56 15.84
C ALA A 17 0.13 -12.07 16.91
N GLY A 18 -1.06 -12.68 17.01
CA GLY A 18 -2.12 -12.25 17.94
C GLY A 18 -2.65 -10.84 17.67
N ARG A 19 -2.35 -10.27 16.49
CA ARG A 19 -2.63 -8.87 16.11
C ARG A 19 -3.88 -8.72 15.26
N PHE A 20 -4.79 -9.68 15.39
CA PHE A 20 -6.04 -9.68 14.65
C PHE A 20 -6.98 -8.63 15.25
N ALA A 21 -6.87 -7.39 14.77
CA ALA A 21 -7.66 -6.25 15.21
C ALA A 21 -8.59 -5.76 14.09
N PRO A 22 -9.74 -6.42 13.85
CA PRO A 22 -10.74 -5.94 12.90
C PRO A 22 -11.38 -4.66 13.44
N SER A 23 -10.79 -3.50 13.08
CA SER A 23 -11.37 -2.20 13.39
C SER A 23 -12.30 -1.77 12.26
N LEU A 24 -13.61 -1.82 12.52
CA LEU A 24 -14.66 -1.31 11.61
C LEU A 24 -14.95 0.18 11.82
N LYS A 25 -14.20 0.87 12.70
CA LYS A 25 -14.36 2.31 12.96
C LYS A 25 -13.47 3.12 12.01
N ILE A 26 -13.88 3.21 10.75
CA ILE A 26 -13.19 4.01 9.73
C ILE A 26 -14.01 5.29 9.49
N PRO A 27 -13.46 6.50 9.69
CA PRO A 27 -14.20 7.73 9.41
C PRO A 27 -14.48 7.86 7.91
N ALA A 28 -15.65 8.39 7.54
CA ALA A 28 -16.08 8.49 6.13
C ALA A 28 -15.05 9.18 5.22
N ARG A 29 -14.29 10.15 5.73
CA ARG A 29 -13.19 10.83 5.00
C ARG A 29 -12.04 9.87 4.64
N SER A 30 -11.69 8.96 5.54
CA SER A 30 -10.67 7.91 5.33
C SER A 30 -11.15 6.90 4.29
N LEU A 31 -12.44 6.54 4.31
CA LEU A 31 -13.04 5.69 3.28
C LEU A 31 -13.01 6.34 1.89
N PHE A 32 -13.39 7.62 1.78
CA PHE A 32 -13.31 8.37 0.53
C PHE A 32 -11.86 8.44 0.00
N ALA A 33 -10.89 8.72 0.88
CA ALA A 33 -9.48 8.72 0.52
C ALA A 33 -8.98 7.34 0.06
N ALA A 34 -9.44 6.26 0.71
CA ALA A 34 -9.11 4.89 0.32
C ALA A 34 -9.69 4.51 -1.05
N VAL A 35 -10.93 4.91 -1.35
CA VAL A 35 -11.55 4.66 -2.65
C VAL A 35 -10.82 5.42 -3.77
N ILE A 36 -10.58 6.72 -3.58
CA ILE A 36 -9.85 7.54 -4.57
C ILE A 36 -8.41 7.01 -4.75
N GLY A 37 -7.73 6.70 -3.64
CA GLY A 37 -6.38 6.13 -3.66
C GLY A 37 -6.33 4.79 -4.37
N GLY A 38 -7.30 3.91 -4.12
CA GLY A 38 -7.42 2.60 -4.77
C GLY A 38 -7.65 2.70 -6.28
N LEU A 39 -8.50 3.63 -6.72
CA LEU A 39 -8.73 3.89 -8.15
C LEU A 39 -7.47 4.43 -8.84
N LEU A 40 -6.77 5.38 -8.20
CA LEU A 40 -5.50 5.92 -8.70
C LEU A 40 -4.41 4.84 -8.78
N LEU A 41 -4.29 3.99 -7.75
CA LEU A 41 -3.37 2.84 -7.73
C LEU A 41 -3.68 1.86 -8.86
N GLY A 42 -4.95 1.49 -9.05
CA GLY A 42 -5.37 0.60 -10.13
C GLY A 42 -5.09 1.19 -11.50
N TYR A 43 -5.47 2.44 -11.73
CA TYR A 43 -5.22 3.12 -13.00
C TYR A 43 -3.72 3.29 -13.29
N GLY A 44 -2.95 3.71 -12.30
CA GLY A 44 -1.50 3.84 -12.39
C GLY A 44 -0.80 2.52 -12.69
N SER A 45 -1.26 1.40 -12.09
CA SER A 45 -0.70 0.07 -12.36
C SER A 45 -0.87 -0.37 -13.81
N ARG A 46 -1.96 0.05 -14.46
CA ARG A 46 -2.20 -0.22 -15.88
C ARG A 46 -1.29 0.62 -16.78
N LEU A 47 -1.14 1.92 -16.47
CA LEU A 47 -0.24 2.81 -17.23
C LEU A 47 1.23 2.40 -17.10
N ALA A 48 1.64 1.96 -15.91
CA ALA A 48 3.00 1.54 -15.62
C ALA A 48 3.34 0.11 -16.08
N TYR A 49 2.35 -0.64 -16.58
CA TYR A 49 2.45 -2.07 -16.92
C TYR A 49 2.97 -2.93 -15.76
N GLY A 50 2.58 -2.60 -14.53
CA GLY A 50 2.99 -3.36 -13.35
C GLY A 50 2.46 -2.79 -12.04
N CYS A 51 2.44 -3.66 -11.03
CA CYS A 51 2.22 -3.27 -9.63
C CYS A 51 3.56 -3.06 -8.93
N ASN A 52 3.55 -2.60 -7.68
CA ASN A 52 4.78 -2.45 -6.90
C ASN A 52 5.60 -3.73 -6.79
N ILE A 53 5.00 -4.92 -6.87
CA ILE A 53 5.76 -6.17 -6.85
C ILE A 53 6.34 -6.46 -8.25
N GLY A 54 5.54 -6.31 -9.30
CA GLY A 54 5.94 -6.61 -10.68
C GLY A 54 6.91 -5.58 -11.27
N ALA A 55 6.59 -4.28 -11.22
CA ALA A 55 7.41 -3.23 -11.79
C ALA A 55 8.73 -3.03 -11.02
N TYR A 56 8.69 -3.12 -9.69
CA TYR A 56 9.88 -2.99 -8.84
C TYR A 56 10.75 -4.25 -8.91
N PHE A 57 10.24 -5.43 -8.51
CA PHE A 57 11.09 -6.62 -8.43
C PHE A 57 11.44 -7.15 -9.82
N SER A 58 10.49 -7.29 -10.74
CA SER A 58 10.79 -7.84 -12.07
C SER A 58 11.54 -6.83 -12.95
N GLY A 59 11.10 -5.56 -12.94
CA GLY A 59 11.70 -4.51 -13.76
C GLY A 59 13.14 -4.15 -13.36
N ILE A 60 13.41 -4.06 -12.05
CA ILE A 60 14.76 -3.71 -11.56
C ILE A 60 15.67 -4.93 -11.56
N ALA A 61 15.19 -6.13 -11.18
CA ALA A 61 16.02 -7.34 -11.21
C ALA A 61 16.45 -7.71 -12.63
N SER A 62 15.66 -7.38 -13.64
CA SER A 62 16.01 -7.58 -15.06
C SER A 62 16.93 -6.47 -15.61
N GLY A 63 17.31 -5.46 -14.81
CA GLY A 63 18.17 -4.35 -15.24
C GLY A 63 17.49 -3.34 -16.18
N SER A 64 16.15 -3.29 -16.21
CA SER A 64 15.42 -2.46 -17.16
C SER A 64 15.42 -0.99 -16.76
N LEU A 65 15.72 -0.11 -17.72
CA LEU A 65 15.64 1.35 -17.57
C LEU A 65 14.23 1.81 -17.15
N HIS A 66 13.19 1.12 -17.63
CA HIS A 66 11.80 1.37 -17.25
C HIS A 66 11.56 1.15 -15.75
N GLY A 67 12.15 0.10 -15.15
CA GLY A 67 12.03 -0.18 -13.73
C GLY A 67 12.69 0.90 -12.85
N TRP A 68 13.84 1.42 -13.28
CA TRP A 68 14.53 2.51 -12.60
C TRP A 68 13.78 3.85 -12.69
N VAL A 69 13.25 4.19 -13.86
CA VAL A 69 12.41 5.40 -14.03
C VAL A 69 11.13 5.27 -13.20
N TRP A 70 10.51 4.09 -13.23
CA TRP A 70 9.33 3.80 -12.42
C TRP A 70 9.61 3.97 -10.93
N LEU A 71 10.77 3.54 -10.43
CA LEU A 71 11.17 3.70 -9.02
C LEU A 71 11.20 5.19 -8.61
N VAL A 72 11.83 6.04 -9.41
CA VAL A 72 11.91 7.48 -9.10
C VAL A 72 10.52 8.12 -9.10
N ALA A 73 9.71 7.81 -10.11
CA ALA A 73 8.34 8.31 -10.21
C ALA A 73 7.46 7.83 -9.04
N ALA A 74 7.55 6.54 -8.69
CA ALA A 74 6.83 5.95 -7.56
C ALA A 74 7.27 6.56 -6.22
N PHE A 75 8.56 6.83 -6.04
CA PHE A 75 9.10 7.44 -4.83
C PHE A 75 8.60 8.88 -4.65
N LEU A 76 8.60 9.67 -5.72
CA LEU A 76 8.05 11.03 -5.70
C LEU A 76 6.54 11.02 -5.43
N GLY A 77 5.80 10.16 -6.13
CA GLY A 77 4.36 10.00 -5.93
C GLY A 77 4.01 9.61 -4.49
N ASN A 78 4.75 8.67 -3.90
CA ASN A 78 4.57 8.26 -2.51
C ASN A 78 4.91 9.39 -1.53
N SER A 79 5.97 10.15 -1.78
CA SER A 79 6.35 11.31 -0.94
C SER A 79 5.24 12.36 -0.89
N VAL A 80 4.62 12.65 -2.04
CA VAL A 80 3.47 13.56 -2.14
C VAL A 80 2.23 12.96 -1.45
N GLY A 81 1.95 11.67 -1.67
CA GLY A 81 0.83 10.97 -1.03
C GLY A 81 0.92 10.95 0.51
N VAL A 82 2.12 10.70 1.06
CA VAL A 82 2.36 10.76 2.51
C VAL A 82 2.16 12.17 3.05
N ARG A 83 2.54 13.20 2.30
CA ARG A 83 2.34 14.59 2.69
C ARG A 83 0.86 15.02 2.63
N LEU A 84 0.06 14.40 1.77
CA LEU A 84 -1.40 14.59 1.69
C LEU A 84 -2.17 13.79 2.74
N ARG A 85 -1.59 12.69 3.25
CA ARG A 85 -2.18 11.86 4.30
C ARG A 85 -2.74 12.64 5.51
N PRO A 86 -2.03 13.59 6.14
CA PRO A 86 -2.56 14.33 7.29
C PRO A 86 -3.84 15.13 6.99
N PHE A 87 -4.12 15.49 5.74
CA PHE A 87 -5.34 16.20 5.37
C PHE A 87 -6.58 15.28 5.34
N PHE A 88 -6.41 14.03 4.92
CA PHE A 88 -7.51 13.07 4.80
C PHE A 88 -7.72 12.24 6.08
N PHE A 89 -6.65 12.02 6.84
CA PHE A 89 -6.62 11.17 8.03
C PHE A 89 -6.48 12.00 9.32
N VAL A 90 -7.15 13.16 9.40
CA VAL A 90 -7.20 14.00 10.61
C VAL A 90 -7.85 13.20 11.74
N GLY A 91 -7.04 12.69 12.67
CA GLY A 91 -7.50 11.98 13.87
C GLY A 91 -7.41 10.45 13.83
N GLU A 92 -7.00 9.83 12.72
CA GLU A 92 -6.50 8.45 12.81
C GLU A 92 -5.14 8.50 13.50
N ARG A 93 -5.14 8.16 14.79
CA ARG A 93 -3.89 7.98 15.53
C ARG A 93 -3.01 7.02 14.73
N PRO A 94 -1.70 7.31 14.60
CA PRO A 94 -0.82 6.29 14.08
C PRO A 94 -0.95 5.09 15.03
N GLN A 95 -1.43 3.94 14.52
CA GLN A 95 -1.31 2.68 15.26
C GLN A 95 0.17 2.33 15.32
N VAL A 96 0.89 3.04 16.16
CA VAL A 96 2.13 2.57 16.75
C VAL A 96 1.70 1.95 18.07
N ALA A 97 1.39 0.67 18.02
CA ALA A 97 1.62 -0.16 19.19
C ALA A 97 2.65 -1.19 18.76
N LEU A 98 3.89 -0.77 18.51
CA LEU A 98 5.00 -1.68 18.79
C LEU A 98 4.90 -1.98 20.29
N SER A 99 4.25 -3.08 20.61
CA SER A 99 4.35 -3.76 21.88
C SER A 99 4.80 -5.15 21.49
N GLY A 100 6.10 -5.22 21.19
CA GLY A 100 6.87 -6.39 21.53
C GLY A 100 7.04 -6.32 23.05
N CYS A 101 6.20 -7.11 23.72
CA CYS A 101 6.28 -7.70 25.06
C CYS A 101 4.90 -8.32 25.27
#